data_AF-A0A654LVK0-F1
#
_entry.id   AF-A0A654LVK0-F1
#
_cell.length_a   1.000
_cell.length_b   1.000
_cell.length_c   1.000
_cell.angle_alpha   90.00
_cell.angle_beta   90.00
_cell.angle_gamma   90.00
#
_symmetry.space_group_name_H-M   'P 1'
#
loop_
_entity.id
_entity.type
_entity.pdbx_description
1 polymer ?
#
loop_
_entity_poly.entity_id
_entity_poly.type
_entity_poly.pdbx_seq_one_letter_code
_entity_poly.pdbx_strand_id
1 'polypeptide(L)'
;MKILTKSEKKELVIKLYKDEKTYKEIAKMVRISPRDIGKIIKEYTGEKTVFYTKPITSKAYSLLLKGKSPTQVAIKLDLNYEDIRRIYSQYLSLQEMRSVETIYTNYKDYLPRILQIIDSLKSGEITIEELVEFCKYVQDIPTLEHRRAELQHKVNILSLKTDPS
;
A
#
# COMPACT_ATOMS: atom_id res chain seq x y z
N MET A 1 47.41 -14.57 32.84
CA MET A 1 46.31 -14.66 31.84
C MET A 1 46.41 -16.00 31.14
N LYS A 2 45.42 -16.89 31.29
CA LYS A 2 45.43 -18.19 30.62
C LYS A 2 45.16 -17.94 29.13
N ILE A 3 46.19 -18.10 28.29
CA ILE A 3 46.05 -17.96 26.85
C ILE A 3 45.30 -19.20 26.37
N LEU A 4 44.00 -19.04 26.11
CA LEU A 4 43.19 -20.11 25.52
C LEU A 4 43.79 -20.48 24.17
N THR A 5 44.10 -21.75 24.01
CA THR A 5 44.56 -22.34 22.75
C THR A 5 43.47 -22.22 21.68
N LYS A 6 43.86 -22.37 20.41
CA LYS A 6 42.92 -22.30 19.28
C LYS A 6 41.77 -23.32 19.41
N SER A 7 42.03 -24.48 20.03
CA SER A 7 41.03 -25.53 20.26
C SER A 7 40.03 -25.14 21.35
N GLU A 8 40.52 -24.69 22.51
CA GLU A 8 39.65 -24.29 23.63
C GLU A 8 38.73 -23.11 23.25
N LYS A 9 39.21 -22.20 22.41
CA LYS A 9 38.38 -21.12 21.87
C LYS A 9 37.26 -21.62 20.97
N LYS A 10 37.50 -22.66 20.14
CA LYS A 10 36.46 -23.27 19.30
C LYS A 10 35.37 -23.91 20.17
N GLU A 11 35.77 -24.67 21.18
CA GLU A 11 34.82 -25.31 22.12
C GLU A 11 33.97 -24.28 22.86
N LEU A 12 34.58 -23.18 23.31
CA LEU A 12 33.86 -22.10 23.98
C LEU A 12 32.84 -21.41 23.05
N VAL A 13 33.20 -21.19 21.78
CA VAL A 13 32.26 -20.65 20.78
C VAL A 13 31.07 -21.59 20.58
N ILE A 14 31.32 -22.90 20.48
CA ILE A 14 30.25 -23.91 20.31
C ILE A 14 29.34 -23.95 21.55
N LYS A 15 29.91 -23.89 22.76
CA LYS A 15 29.13 -23.87 24.00
C LYS A 15 28.23 -22.64 24.07
N LEU A 16 28.79 -21.45 23.85
CA LEU A 16 28.02 -20.20 23.87
C LEU A 16 26.95 -20.15 22.77
N TYR A 17 27.20 -20.80 21.62
CA TYR A 17 26.20 -20.94 20.56
C TYR A 17 25.04 -21.86 20.96
N LYS A 18 25.32 -22.98 21.64
CA LYS A 18 24.29 -23.86 22.22
C LYS A 18 23.45 -23.15 23.29
N ASP A 19 24.06 -22.21 24.01
CA ASP A 19 23.41 -21.37 25.01
C ASP A 19 22.66 -20.17 24.39
N GLU A 20 22.33 -20.23 23.09
CA GLU A 20 21.58 -19.23 22.30
C GLU A 20 22.16 -17.80 22.31
N LYS A 21 23.45 -17.65 22.60
CA LYS A 21 24.09 -16.32 22.56
C LYS A 21 24.24 -15.82 21.13
N THR A 22 24.02 -14.52 20.94
CA THR A 22 24.17 -13.88 19.63
C THR A 22 25.64 -13.79 19.23
N TYR A 23 25.92 -13.72 17.92
CA TYR A 23 27.29 -13.65 17.41
C TYR A 23 28.05 -12.44 17.95
N LYS A 24 27.34 -11.34 18.23
CA LYS A 24 27.91 -10.12 18.82
C LYS A 24 28.36 -10.34 20.27
N GLU A 25 27.61 -11.11 21.04
CA GLU A 25 27.94 -11.45 22.43
C GLU A 25 29.11 -12.45 22.48
N ILE A 26 29.09 -13.47 21.63
CA ILE A 26 30.18 -14.44 21.49
C ILE A 26 31.49 -13.72 21.10
N ALA A 27 31.43 -12.77 20.16
CA ALA A 27 32.58 -11.97 19.75
C ALA A 27 33.19 -11.18 20.92
N LYS A 28 32.35 -10.58 21.79
CA LYS A 28 32.81 -9.86 22.98
C LYS A 28 33.43 -10.80 24.02
N MET A 29 32.81 -11.95 24.26
CA MET A 29 33.26 -12.90 25.30
C MET A 29 34.55 -13.63 24.91
N VAL A 30 34.62 -14.14 23.67
CA VAL A 30 35.75 -14.98 23.21
C VAL A 30 36.85 -14.14 22.54
N ARG A 31 36.57 -12.86 22.25
CA ARG A 31 37.47 -11.94 21.51
C ARG A 31 37.86 -12.52 20.14
N ILE A 32 36.87 -13.01 19.40
CA ILE A 32 37.01 -13.56 18.05
C ILE A 32 36.15 -12.75 17.08
N SER A 33 36.62 -12.60 15.84
CA SER A 33 35.86 -11.90 14.81
C SER A 33 34.53 -12.62 14.51
N PRO A 34 33.43 -11.89 14.22
CA PRO A 34 32.17 -12.52 13.81
C PRO A 34 32.31 -13.46 12.61
N ARG A 35 33.26 -13.18 11.71
CA ARG A 35 33.58 -14.02 10.55
C ARG A 35 34.12 -15.39 10.95
N ASP A 36 35.03 -15.44 11.92
CA ASP A 36 35.61 -16.69 12.39
C ASP A 36 34.62 -17.48 13.25
N ILE A 37 33.78 -16.81 14.04
CA ILE A 37 32.66 -17.45 14.75
C ILE A 37 31.74 -18.17 13.76
N GLY A 38 31.37 -17.51 12.67
CA GLY A 38 30.56 -18.11 11.61
C GLY A 38 31.21 -19.34 10.97
N LYS A 39 32.54 -19.34 10.76
CA LYS A 39 33.26 -20.52 10.27
C LYS A 39 33.23 -21.68 11.27
N ILE A 40 33.44 -21.41 12.56
CA ILE A 40 33.46 -22.44 13.62
C ILE A 40 32.07 -23.07 13.78
N ILE A 41 31.02 -22.25 13.82
CA ILE A 41 29.64 -22.75 13.91
C ILE A 41 29.28 -23.55 12.66
N LYS A 42 29.67 -23.09 11.46
CA LYS A 42 29.46 -23.82 10.19
C LYS A 42 30.15 -25.19 10.17
N GLU A 43 31.38 -25.26 10.67
CA GLU A 43 32.14 -26.51 10.81
C GLU A 43 31.46 -27.45 11.83
N TYR A 44 30.86 -26.89 12.88
CA TYR A 44 30.18 -27.65 13.94
C TYR A 44 28.77 -28.14 13.56
N THR A 45 27.92 -27.30 12.97
CA THR A 45 26.54 -27.65 12.63
C THR A 45 26.40 -28.38 11.29
N GLY A 46 27.44 -28.33 10.44
CA GLY A 46 27.36 -28.85 9.07
C GLY A 46 26.42 -28.04 8.16
N GLU A 47 25.80 -26.97 8.66
CA GLU A 47 24.83 -26.17 7.93
C GLU A 47 25.53 -25.12 7.06
N LYS A 48 25.20 -25.10 5.76
CA LYS A 48 25.55 -24.01 4.86
C LYS A 48 24.83 -22.74 5.32
N THR A 49 25.50 -21.94 6.15
CA THR A 49 25.19 -20.55 6.52
C THR A 49 23.89 -20.00 5.93
N VAL A 50 22.80 -20.08 6.68
CA VAL A 50 21.64 -19.22 6.45
C VAL A 50 22.07 -17.83 6.88
N PHE A 51 22.63 -17.06 5.96
CA PHE A 51 22.68 -15.62 6.15
C PHE A 51 21.25 -15.19 6.44
N TYR A 52 21.01 -14.50 7.56
CA TYR A 52 19.77 -13.78 7.81
C TYR A 52 19.63 -12.68 6.75
N THR A 53 19.30 -13.10 5.53
CA THR A 53 18.85 -12.22 4.48
C THR A 53 17.52 -11.70 4.99
N LYS A 54 17.41 -10.38 5.13
CA LYS A 54 16.13 -9.75 5.46
C LYS A 54 15.07 -10.37 4.54
N PRO A 55 13.92 -10.81 5.10
CA PRO A 55 12.84 -11.37 4.31
C PRO A 55 12.55 -10.49 3.10
N ILE A 56 12.21 -11.11 1.97
CA ILE A 56 11.90 -10.39 0.71
C ILE A 56 10.88 -9.27 0.97
N THR A 57 9.90 -9.51 1.83
CA THR A 57 8.92 -8.51 2.30
C THR A 57 9.57 -7.29 2.95
N SER A 58 10.54 -7.49 3.86
CA SER A 58 11.28 -6.39 4.50
C SER A 58 12.10 -5.57 3.50
N LYS A 59 12.68 -6.23 2.48
CA LYS A 59 13.40 -5.52 1.40
C LYS A 59 12.42 -4.73 0.54
N ALA A 60 11.28 -5.33 0.20
CA ALA A 60 10.24 -4.69 -0.59
C ALA A 60 9.67 -3.45 0.11
N TYR A 61 9.29 -3.56 1.40
CA TYR A 61 8.82 -2.43 2.19
C TYR A 61 9.85 -1.31 2.28
N SER A 62 11.13 -1.63 2.45
CA SER A 62 12.19 -0.60 2.45
C SER A 62 12.31 0.14 1.12
N LEU A 63 12.04 -0.51 -0.02
CA LEU A 63 12.04 0.14 -1.33
C LEU A 63 10.78 0.99 -1.53
N LEU A 64 9.61 0.49 -1.10
CA LEU A 64 8.34 1.21 -1.16
C LEU A 64 8.37 2.49 -0.31
N LEU A 65 8.89 2.43 0.92
CA LEU A 65 9.11 3.60 1.78
C LEU A 65 10.06 4.63 1.16
N LYS A 66 10.93 4.22 0.24
CA LYS A 66 11.82 5.11 -0.53
C LYS A 66 11.15 5.65 -1.79
N GLY A 67 9.84 5.47 -1.95
CA GLY A 67 9.05 5.95 -3.08
C GLY A 67 9.21 5.15 -4.37
N LYS A 68 9.78 3.93 -4.32
CA LYS A 68 9.84 3.06 -5.51
C LYS A 68 8.45 2.51 -5.81
N SER A 69 8.07 2.48 -7.09
CA SER A 69 6.77 1.92 -7.50
C SER A 69 6.75 0.39 -7.35
N PRO A 70 5.57 -0.24 -7.21
CA PRO A 70 5.46 -1.70 -7.15
C PRO A 70 6.19 -2.39 -8.31
N THR A 71 6.06 -1.86 -9.54
CA THR A 71 6.76 -2.37 -10.72
C THR A 71 8.28 -2.35 -10.55
N GLN A 72 8.85 -1.25 -10.05
CA GLN A 72 10.29 -1.14 -9.82
C GLN A 72 10.77 -2.11 -8.73
N VAL A 73 9.96 -2.34 -7.70
CA VAL A 73 10.25 -3.30 -6.63
C VAL A 73 10.21 -4.73 -7.17
N ALA A 74 9.22 -5.05 -8.01
CA ALA A 74 9.10 -6.36 -8.66
C ALA A 74 10.33 -6.68 -9.52
N ILE A 75 10.74 -5.73 -10.38
CA ILE A 75 11.94 -5.88 -11.21
C ILE A 75 13.20 -6.06 -10.33
N LYS A 76 13.34 -5.26 -9.28
CA LYS A 76 14.55 -5.26 -8.43
C LYS A 76 14.68 -6.50 -7.54
N LEU A 77 13.56 -7.08 -7.12
CA LEU A 77 13.52 -8.23 -6.22
C LEU A 77 13.14 -9.53 -6.95
N ASP A 78 13.02 -9.49 -8.26
CA ASP A 78 12.63 -10.61 -9.13
C ASP A 78 11.31 -11.26 -8.65
N LEU A 79 10.29 -10.42 -8.44
CA LEU A 79 8.97 -10.85 -7.97
C LEU A 79 8.00 -10.92 -9.14
N ASN A 80 7.20 -11.99 -9.18
CA ASN A 80 6.04 -12.07 -10.06
C ASN A 80 4.92 -11.11 -9.61
N TYR A 81 3.89 -10.98 -10.45
CA TYR A 81 2.75 -10.12 -10.21
C TYR A 81 2.02 -10.42 -8.89
N GLU A 82 1.77 -11.69 -8.58
CA GLU A 82 1.03 -12.08 -7.38
C GLU A 82 1.79 -11.75 -6.10
N ASP A 83 3.10 -11.97 -6.08
CA ASP A 83 3.94 -11.65 -4.94
C ASP A 83 4.04 -10.15 -4.69
N ILE A 84 4.26 -9.35 -5.74
CA ILE A 84 4.31 -7.89 -5.57
C ILE A 84 2.94 -7.32 -5.20
N ARG A 85 1.85 -7.83 -5.78
CA ARG A 85 0.49 -7.40 -5.46
C ARG A 85 0.17 -7.64 -3.99
N ARG A 86 0.45 -8.86 -3.49
CA ARG A 86 0.25 -9.22 -2.08
C ARG A 86 1.07 -8.34 -1.15
N ILE A 87 2.36 -8.15 -1.44
CA ILE A 87 3.25 -7.32 -0.62
C ILE A 87 2.78 -5.85 -0.62
N TYR A 88 2.38 -5.32 -1.77
CA TYR A 88 1.94 -3.93 -1.87
C TYR A 88 0.64 -3.67 -1.11
N SER A 89 -0.34 -4.57 -1.17
CA SER A 89 -1.58 -4.44 -0.38
C SER A 89 -1.30 -4.52 1.13
N GLN A 90 -0.38 -5.38 1.57
CA GLN A 90 0.08 -5.40 2.96
C GLN A 90 0.77 -4.10 3.37
N TYR A 91 1.63 -3.55 2.51
CA TYR A 91 2.28 -2.25 2.73
C TYR A 91 1.26 -1.12 2.91
N LEU A 92 0.26 -1.02 2.03
CA LEU A 92 -0.81 -0.01 2.14
C LEU A 92 -1.60 -0.16 3.44
N SER A 93 -1.90 -1.40 3.84
CA SER A 93 -2.56 -1.68 5.11
C SER A 93 -1.73 -1.25 6.32
N LEU A 94 -0.40 -1.40 6.26
CA LEU A 94 0.52 -0.97 7.32
C LEU A 94 0.72 0.55 7.38
N GLN A 95 0.44 1.27 6.29
CA GLN A 95 0.47 2.73 6.25
C GLN A 95 -0.88 3.36 6.63
N GLU A 96 -1.83 2.56 7.12
CA GLU A 96 -3.22 2.97 7.34
C GLU A 96 -3.90 3.51 6.06
N MET A 97 -3.28 3.30 4.88
CA MET A 97 -3.75 3.69 3.56
C MET A 97 -4.69 2.64 2.94
N ARG A 98 -5.26 1.75 3.76
CA ARG A 98 -6.29 0.79 3.33
C ARG A 98 -7.47 1.51 2.67
N SER A 99 -7.71 2.76 3.07
CA SER A 99 -8.67 3.68 2.46
C SER A 99 -8.40 3.92 0.97
N VAL A 100 -7.16 4.07 0.52
CA VAL A 100 -6.85 4.44 -0.88
C VAL A 100 -7.14 3.28 -1.84
N GLU A 101 -6.72 2.06 -1.50
CA GLU A 101 -7.02 0.86 -2.31
C GLU A 101 -8.54 0.60 -2.36
N THR A 102 -9.22 0.80 -1.24
CA THR A 102 -10.68 0.66 -1.14
C THR A 102 -11.39 1.73 -1.95
N ILE A 103 -10.97 3.00 -1.85
CA ILE A 103 -11.54 4.13 -2.59
C ILE A 103 -11.34 3.92 -4.09
N TYR A 104 -10.13 3.57 -4.52
CA TYR A 104 -9.87 3.33 -5.93
C TYR A 104 -10.72 2.18 -6.46
N THR A 105 -10.75 1.05 -5.76
CA THR A 105 -11.52 -0.12 -6.21
C THR A 105 -13.02 0.17 -6.30
N ASN A 106 -13.58 0.86 -5.30
CA ASN A 106 -15.02 1.12 -5.21
C ASN A 106 -15.48 2.27 -6.09
N TYR A 107 -14.60 3.24 -6.39
CA TYR A 107 -15.00 4.49 -7.05
C TYR A 107 -14.26 4.77 -8.36
N LYS A 108 -13.40 3.86 -8.86
CA LYS A 108 -12.61 4.07 -10.10
C LYS A 108 -13.44 4.52 -11.30
N ASP A 109 -14.65 4.01 -11.45
CA ASP A 109 -15.50 4.31 -12.61
C ASP A 109 -16.10 5.72 -12.51
N TYR A 110 -16.19 6.28 -11.30
CA TYR A 110 -16.64 7.64 -11.03
C TYR A 110 -15.48 8.65 -11.01
N LEU A 111 -14.22 8.20 -10.87
CA LEU A 111 -13.05 9.08 -10.73
C LEU A 111 -12.96 10.16 -11.82
N PRO A 112 -13.15 9.88 -13.12
CA PRO A 112 -13.06 10.92 -14.14
C PRO A 112 -14.05 12.08 -13.92
N ARG A 113 -15.29 11.75 -13.53
CA ARG A 113 -16.33 12.76 -13.26
C ARG A 113 -16.09 13.51 -11.95
N ILE A 114 -15.63 12.81 -10.91
CA ILE A 114 -15.26 13.44 -9.64
C ILE A 114 -14.12 14.44 -9.86
N LEU A 115 -13.11 14.09 -10.67
CA LEU A 115 -12.01 14.99 -11.00
C LEU A 115 -12.48 16.23 -11.75
N GLN A 116 -13.42 16.10 -12.68
CA GLN A 116 -14.04 17.25 -13.36
C GLN A 116 -14.75 18.20 -12.37
N ILE A 117 -15.51 17.66 -11.42
CA ILE A 117 -16.16 18.47 -10.37
C ILE A 117 -15.10 19.19 -9.53
N ILE A 118 -14.02 18.52 -9.16
CA ILE A 118 -12.91 19.11 -8.41
C ILE A 118 -12.22 20.23 -9.21
N ASP A 119 -12.06 20.06 -10.52
CA ASP A 119 -11.45 21.07 -11.38
C ASP A 119 -12.35 22.31 -11.48
N SER A 120 -13.67 22.16 -11.62
CA SER A 120 -14.63 23.28 -11.58
C SER A 120 -14.65 23.99 -10.22
N LEU A 121 -14.49 23.26 -9.12
CA LEU A 121 -14.35 23.86 -7.78
C LEU A 121 -13.05 24.68 -7.67
N LYS A 122 -11.95 24.19 -8.27
CA LYS A 122 -10.66 24.87 -8.25
C LYS A 122 -10.61 26.09 -9.17
N SER A 123 -11.29 26.05 -10.31
CA SER A 123 -11.39 27.21 -11.22
C SER A 123 -12.35 28.27 -10.69
N GLY A 124 -13.15 27.96 -9.67
CA GLY A 124 -14.15 28.86 -9.10
C GLY A 124 -15.41 28.96 -9.96
N GLU A 125 -15.60 28.06 -10.93
CA GLU A 125 -16.83 27.94 -11.72
C GLU A 125 -18.03 27.58 -10.84
N ILE A 126 -17.80 26.80 -9.79
CA ILE A 126 -18.80 26.37 -8.82
C ILE A 126 -18.16 26.46 -7.42
N THR A 127 -18.90 26.93 -6.44
CA THR A 127 -18.51 26.90 -5.02
C THR A 127 -18.96 25.60 -4.34
N ILE A 128 -18.35 25.26 -3.20
CA ILE A 128 -18.75 24.05 -2.45
C ILE A 128 -20.20 24.18 -1.98
N GLU A 129 -20.61 25.37 -1.56
CA GLU A 129 -21.96 25.68 -1.11
C GLU A 129 -22.99 25.46 -2.23
N GLU A 130 -22.71 25.95 -3.44
CA GLU A 130 -23.57 25.73 -4.61
C GLU A 130 -23.65 24.25 -4.99
N LEU A 131 -22.55 23.51 -4.91
CA LEU A 131 -22.54 22.07 -5.18
C LEU A 131 -23.41 21.30 -4.17
N VAL A 132 -23.28 21.63 -2.88
CA VAL A 132 -24.09 21.02 -1.81
C VAL A 132 -25.57 21.36 -1.98
N GLU A 133 -25.87 22.60 -2.34
CA GLU A 133 -27.24 23.04 -2.57
C GLU A 133 -27.84 22.34 -3.81
N PHE A 134 -27.08 22.24 -4.91
CA PHE A 134 -27.47 21.47 -6.09
C PHE A 134 -27.80 20.02 -5.73
N CYS A 135 -26.98 19.35 -4.93
CA CYS A 135 -27.21 17.97 -4.50
C CYS A 135 -28.56 17.76 -3.79
N LYS A 136 -29.09 18.78 -3.10
CA LYS A 136 -30.42 18.70 -2.45
C LYS A 136 -31.54 18.67 -3.49
N TYR A 137 -31.42 19.46 -4.55
CA TYR A 137 -32.44 19.56 -5.60
C TYR A 137 -32.37 18.45 -6.65
N VAL A 138 -31.23 17.74 -6.77
CA VAL A 138 -31.07 16.65 -7.73
C VAL A 138 -32.15 15.56 -7.58
N GLN A 139 -32.61 15.30 -6.36
CA GLN A 139 -33.67 14.31 -6.11
C GLN A 139 -35.05 14.76 -6.65
N ASP A 140 -35.26 16.07 -6.78
CA ASP A 140 -36.52 16.64 -7.25
C ASP A 140 -36.57 16.80 -8.78
N ILE A 141 -35.41 16.70 -9.47
CA ILE A 141 -35.30 16.85 -10.93
C ILE A 141 -36.29 15.95 -11.69
N PRO A 142 -36.43 14.64 -11.37
CA PRO A 142 -37.39 13.79 -12.08
C PRO A 142 -38.84 14.28 -11.95
N THR A 143 -39.21 14.74 -10.76
CA THR A 143 -40.55 15.27 -10.46
C THR A 143 -40.80 16.58 -11.22
N LEU A 144 -39.79 17.45 -11.26
CA LEU A 144 -39.85 18.72 -11.98
C LEU A 144 -39.94 18.52 -13.50
N GLU A 145 -39.18 17.57 -14.06
CA GLU A 145 -39.26 17.20 -15.48
C GLU A 145 -40.63 16.64 -15.85
N HIS A 146 -41.19 15.77 -15.00
CA HIS A 146 -42.54 15.26 -15.20
C HIS A 146 -43.57 16.39 -15.20
N ARG A 147 -43.49 17.30 -14.23
CA ARG A 147 -44.41 18.43 -14.13
C ARG A 147 -44.29 19.37 -15.32
N ARG A 148 -43.07 19.61 -15.82
CA ARG A 148 -42.83 20.39 -17.03
C ARG A 148 -43.53 19.75 -18.24
N ALA A 149 -43.39 18.43 -18.41
CA ALA A 149 -44.04 17.70 -19.49
C ALA A 149 -45.59 17.77 -19.42
N GLU A 150 -46.16 17.62 -18.22
CA GLU A 150 -47.61 17.78 -18.01
C GLU A 150 -48.12 19.17 -18.39
N LEU A 151 -47.41 20.20 -17.94
CA LEU A 151 -47.78 21.58 -18.22
C LEU A 151 -47.64 21.91 -19.71
N GLN A 152 -46.56 21.43 -20.35
CA GLN A 152 -46.38 21.60 -21.79
C GLN A 152 -47.52 20.93 -22.58
N HIS A 153 -47.93 19.73 -22.17
CA HIS A 153 -49.05 19.04 -22.80
C HIS A 153 -50.36 19.84 -22.67
N LYS A 154 -50.63 20.41 -21.47
CA LYS A 154 -51.81 21.25 -21.25
C LYS A 154 -51.78 22.52 -22.10
N VAL A 155 -50.64 23.19 -22.20
CA VAL A 155 -50.47 24.38 -23.05
C VAL A 155 -50.77 24.04 -24.51
N ASN A 156 -50.22 22.93 -25.01
CA ASN A 156 -50.46 22.49 -26.39
C ASN A 156 -51.93 22.18 -26.67
N ILE A 157 -52.66 21.58 -25.71
CA ILE A 157 -54.10 21.35 -25.85
C ILE A 157 -54.87 22.68 -25.90
N LEU A 158 -54.49 23.66 -25.09
CA LEU A 158 -55.17 24.96 -25.03
C LEU A 158 -54.90 25.81 -26.27
N SER A 159 -53.68 25.77 -26.82
CA SER A 159 -53.35 26.46 -28.08
C SER A 159 -54.13 25.87 -29.27
N LEU A 160 -54.30 24.56 -29.32
CA LEU A 160 -55.12 23.91 -30.36
C LEU A 160 -56.62 24.23 -30.27
N LYS A 161 -57.10 24.63 -29.09
CA LYS A 161 -58.50 25.05 -28.88
C LYS A 161 -58.75 26.53 -29.17
N THR A 162 -57.70 27.33 -29.35
CA THR A 162 -57.79 28.79 -29.52
C THR A 162 -57.52 29.27 -30.95
N ASP A 163 -57.25 28.36 -31.89
CA ASP A 163 -57.32 28.60 -33.34
C ASP A 163 -58.65 28.06 -33.92
N PRO A 164 -59.74 28.85 -33.94
CA PRO A 164 -60.92 28.49 -34.70
C PRO A 164 -60.73 28.90 -36.17
N SER A 165 -60.90 27.93 -37.08
CA SER A 165 -61.12 28.14 -38.51
C SER A 165 -62.30 29.06 -38.81
#